data_AF-A0A7Y5FAU2-F1
#
_entry.id   AF-A0A7Y5FAU2-F1
#
_cell.length_a   1.000
_cell.length_b   1.000
_cell.length_c   1.000
_cell.angle_alpha   90.00
_cell.angle_beta   90.00
_cell.angle_gamma   90.00
#
_symmetry.space_group_name_H-M   'P 1'
#
loop_
_entity.id
_entity.type
_entity.pdbx_description
1 polymer ?
#
loop_
_entity_poly.entity_id
_entity_poly.type
_entity_poly.pdbx_seq_one_letter_code
_entity_poly.pdbx_strand_id
1 'polypeptide(L)'
;MTRRGGHNRGSALVFALAILGIIVTFGFAMYRFTLLESDALGDDIDRDRARWDAASGVEHAIAELQTAIGSGQVDALLKPEGVAPVSLGIYRLASTLPNSDASLIPDDRYESSASVTISDECARMNVNLAPPAVLISMLKIDGEKARQVREKLPRLDGAPASPEEGRRWLSSVDELSGLQVLAPDTLTPERVKDLTVFSALDMQNAAGYVNLNTASSAVIEAALGVTPEVAAKVIAARPLNSLDALVAATGKDPNGFNFKPAADNPSGLPRELAFSSRCFRITSTATLTRKATQDTNTATVEAVVQFPEGAAPRIVYWNEPSVGANTGK
;
A
#
# COMPACT_ATOMS: atom_id res chain seq x y z
N MET A 1 86.11 -26.49 -28.27
CA MET A 1 84.69 -26.12 -28.50
C MET A 1 83.80 -27.10 -27.76
N THR A 2 83.51 -26.82 -26.49
CA THR A 2 82.71 -27.68 -25.60
C THR A 2 81.25 -27.22 -25.61
N ARG A 3 80.37 -28.08 -26.14
CA ARG A 3 78.93 -27.85 -26.29
C ARG A 3 78.26 -27.88 -24.91
N ARG A 4 78.22 -26.75 -24.20
CA ARG A 4 77.33 -26.53 -23.04
C ARG A 4 75.93 -26.17 -23.57
N GLY A 5 75.12 -27.18 -23.84
CA GLY A 5 73.74 -26.95 -24.31
C GLY A 5 72.86 -28.15 -23.99
N GLY A 6 72.25 -28.17 -22.81
CA GLY A 6 71.36 -29.27 -22.46
C GLY A 6 70.47 -29.07 -21.22
N HIS A 7 70.85 -28.25 -20.25
CA HIS A 7 70.16 -28.25 -18.94
C HIS A 7 68.95 -27.29 -18.82
N ASN A 8 68.74 -26.37 -19.76
CA ASN A 8 67.65 -25.38 -19.65
C ASN A 8 66.33 -25.83 -20.29
N ARG A 9 66.33 -26.90 -21.10
CA ARG A 9 65.13 -27.35 -21.85
C ARG A 9 64.03 -27.93 -20.94
N GLY A 10 64.39 -28.57 -19.82
CA GLY A 10 63.42 -29.09 -18.86
C GLY A 10 62.68 -27.98 -18.10
N SER A 11 63.38 -26.92 -17.71
CA SER A 11 62.79 -25.79 -16.97
C SER A 11 61.73 -25.02 -17.77
N ALA A 12 61.96 -24.84 -19.08
CA ALA A 12 61.01 -24.14 -19.95
C ALA A 12 59.68 -24.91 -20.11
N LEU A 13 59.74 -26.25 -20.19
CA LEU A 13 58.54 -27.09 -20.29
C LEU A 13 57.72 -27.05 -18.98
N VAL A 14 58.38 -27.16 -17.82
CA VAL A 14 57.69 -27.07 -16.53
C VAL A 14 57.02 -25.71 -16.36
N PHE A 15 57.71 -24.63 -16.75
CA PHE A 15 57.15 -23.27 -16.69
C PHE A 15 55.95 -23.11 -17.64
N ALA A 16 56.05 -23.62 -18.88
CA ALA A 16 54.95 -23.59 -19.84
C ALA A 16 53.72 -24.39 -19.35
N LEU A 17 53.94 -25.57 -18.76
CA LEU A 17 52.86 -26.38 -18.18
C LEU A 17 52.24 -25.70 -16.95
N ALA A 18 53.04 -25.06 -16.10
CA ALA A 18 52.54 -24.28 -14.97
C ALA A 18 51.68 -23.09 -15.42
N ILE A 19 52.14 -22.34 -16.44
CA ILE A 19 51.36 -21.25 -17.04
C ILE A 19 50.06 -21.79 -17.64
N LEU A 20 50.11 -22.88 -18.39
CA LEU A 20 48.92 -23.50 -18.96
C LEU A 20 47.94 -23.91 -17.86
N GLY A 21 48.43 -24.49 -16.76
CA GLY A 21 47.62 -24.82 -15.58
C GLY A 21 46.92 -23.58 -15.01
N ILE A 22 47.64 -22.48 -14.81
CA ILE A 22 47.08 -21.22 -14.32
C ILE A 22 46.01 -20.68 -15.27
N ILE A 23 46.26 -20.68 -16.59
CA ILE A 23 45.31 -20.21 -17.60
C ILE A 23 44.03 -21.05 -17.58
N VAL A 24 44.14 -22.38 -17.50
CA VAL A 24 42.99 -23.27 -17.44
C VAL A 24 42.18 -23.06 -16.16
N THR A 25 42.84 -22.97 -14.99
CA THR A 25 42.15 -22.70 -13.72
C THR A 25 41.49 -21.34 -13.71
N PHE A 26 42.15 -20.30 -14.23
CA PHE A 26 41.58 -18.96 -14.34
C PHE A 26 40.37 -18.95 -15.30
N GLY A 27 40.48 -19.60 -16.47
CA GLY A 27 39.37 -19.73 -17.42
C GLY A 27 38.17 -20.45 -16.82
N PHE A 28 38.40 -21.53 -16.06
CA PHE A 28 37.34 -22.23 -15.34
C PHE A 28 36.70 -21.36 -14.25
N ALA A 29 37.51 -20.60 -13.49
CA ALA A 29 37.01 -19.68 -12.47
C ALA A 29 36.15 -18.56 -13.09
N MET A 30 36.59 -17.97 -14.21
CA MET A 30 35.84 -16.96 -14.95
C MET A 30 34.52 -17.52 -15.49
N TYR A 31 34.54 -18.73 -16.07
CA TYR A 31 33.31 -19.39 -16.53
C TYR A 31 32.31 -19.61 -15.40
N ARG A 32 32.78 -20.12 -14.24
CA ARG A 32 31.93 -20.30 -13.06
C ARG A 32 31.38 -18.97 -12.53
N PHE A 33 32.18 -17.92 -12.53
CA PHE A 33 31.75 -16.58 -12.15
C PHE A 33 30.65 -16.08 -13.09
N THR A 34 30.82 -16.18 -14.41
CA THR A 34 29.80 -15.77 -15.39
C THR A 34 28.50 -16.56 -15.25
N LEU A 35 28.56 -17.86 -14.93
CA LEU A 35 27.35 -18.64 -14.65
C LEU A 35 26.62 -18.12 -13.40
N LEU A 36 27.34 -17.89 -12.30
CA LEU A 36 26.76 -17.35 -11.07
C LEU A 36 26.17 -15.95 -11.27
N GLU A 37 26.84 -15.10 -12.05
CA GLU A 37 26.35 -13.78 -12.41
C GLU A 37 25.10 -13.86 -13.29
N SER A 38 25.05 -14.80 -14.25
CA SER A 38 23.86 -15.03 -15.08
C SER A 38 22.67 -15.53 -14.24
N ASP A 39 22.90 -16.41 -13.27
CA ASP A 39 21.86 -16.91 -12.38
C ASP A 39 21.33 -15.77 -11.48
N ALA A 40 22.24 -14.98 -10.90
CA ALA A 40 21.87 -13.82 -10.08
C ALA A 40 21.07 -12.77 -10.87
N LEU A 41 21.47 -12.48 -12.12
CA LEU A 41 20.71 -11.60 -13.01
C LEU A 41 19.32 -12.18 -13.35
N GLY A 42 19.22 -13.50 -13.52
CA GLY A 42 17.95 -14.18 -13.72
C GLY A 42 16.99 -14.02 -12.53
N ASP A 43 17.53 -14.13 -11.32
CA ASP A 43 16.76 -13.94 -10.09
C ASP A 43 16.30 -12.48 -9.92
N ASP A 44 17.16 -11.51 -10.23
CA ASP A 44 16.79 -10.09 -10.16
C ASP A 44 15.72 -9.73 -11.20
N ILE A 45 15.81 -10.26 -12.43
CA ILE A 45 14.76 -10.11 -13.46
C ILE A 45 13.43 -10.72 -12.98
N ASP A 46 13.47 -11.91 -12.38
CA ASP A 46 12.26 -12.59 -11.90
C ASP A 46 11.63 -11.83 -10.71
N ARG A 47 12.43 -11.24 -9.82
CA ARG A 47 11.94 -10.35 -8.76
C ARG A 47 11.29 -9.09 -9.31
N ASP A 48 11.92 -8.45 -10.29
CA ASP A 48 11.35 -7.25 -10.91
C ASP A 48 10.02 -7.61 -11.60
N ARG A 49 9.96 -8.71 -12.34
CA ARG A 49 8.69 -9.20 -12.93
C ARG A 49 7.59 -9.41 -11.90
N ALA A 50 7.89 -10.05 -10.77
CA ALA A 50 6.93 -10.19 -9.69
C ALA A 50 6.44 -8.82 -9.18
N ARG A 51 7.31 -7.79 -9.09
CA ARG A 51 6.89 -6.42 -8.73
C ARG A 51 5.98 -5.80 -9.78
N TRP A 52 6.30 -5.92 -11.07
CA TRP A 52 5.44 -5.44 -12.16
C TRP A 52 4.06 -6.12 -12.14
N ASP A 53 4.02 -7.41 -11.83
CA ASP A 53 2.80 -8.17 -11.71
C ASP A 53 1.97 -7.70 -10.50
N ALA A 54 2.62 -7.45 -9.36
CA ALA A 54 1.95 -6.89 -8.19
C ALA A 54 1.38 -5.49 -8.48
N ALA A 55 2.13 -4.62 -9.15
CA ALA A 55 1.66 -3.31 -9.58
C ALA A 55 0.47 -3.42 -10.55
N SER A 56 0.50 -4.38 -11.48
CA SER A 56 -0.61 -4.66 -12.41
C SER A 56 -1.88 -5.11 -11.68
N GLY A 57 -1.74 -5.87 -10.58
CA GLY A 57 -2.87 -6.22 -9.72
C GLY A 57 -3.51 -5.00 -9.05
N VAL A 58 -2.72 -3.98 -8.69
CA VAL A 58 -3.27 -2.71 -8.18
C VAL A 58 -4.11 -2.02 -9.25
N GLU A 59 -3.58 -1.89 -10.47
CA GLU A 59 -4.32 -1.25 -11.58
C GLU A 59 -5.61 -2.00 -11.94
N HIS A 60 -5.58 -3.34 -11.91
CA HIS A 60 -6.78 -4.15 -12.08
C HIS A 60 -7.83 -3.85 -11.00
N ALA A 61 -7.42 -3.80 -9.72
CA ALA A 61 -8.33 -3.46 -8.64
C ALA A 61 -8.87 -2.03 -8.72
N ILE A 62 -8.10 -1.07 -9.25
CA ILE A 62 -8.59 0.28 -9.53
C ILE A 62 -9.74 0.21 -10.56
N ALA A 63 -9.56 -0.53 -11.66
CA ALA A 63 -10.60 -0.68 -12.69
C ALA A 63 -11.88 -1.35 -12.16
N GLU A 64 -11.75 -2.39 -11.34
CA GLU A 64 -12.87 -3.05 -10.67
C GLU A 64 -13.59 -2.10 -9.70
N LEU A 65 -12.84 -1.31 -8.92
CA LEU A 65 -13.40 -0.28 -8.03
C LEU A 65 -14.14 0.82 -8.80
N GLN A 66 -13.62 1.30 -9.93
CA GLN A 66 -14.32 2.28 -10.76
C GLN A 66 -15.68 1.74 -11.22
N THR A 67 -15.70 0.49 -11.67
CA THR A 67 -16.93 -0.19 -12.10
C THR A 67 -17.91 -0.37 -10.94
N ALA A 68 -17.42 -0.84 -9.78
CA ALA A 68 -18.24 -1.06 -8.59
C ALA A 68 -18.79 0.23 -7.97
N ILE A 69 -18.03 1.33 -8.01
CA ILE A 69 -18.51 2.66 -7.59
C ILE A 69 -19.64 3.13 -8.52
N GLY A 70 -19.49 2.94 -9.82
CA GLY A 70 -20.51 3.29 -10.81
C GLY A 70 -21.80 2.46 -10.68
N SER A 71 -21.69 1.20 -10.26
CA SER A 71 -22.84 0.29 -10.07
C SER A 71 -23.39 0.25 -8.64
N GLY A 72 -22.73 0.90 -7.67
CA GLY A 72 -23.11 0.84 -6.25
C GLY A 72 -22.82 -0.51 -5.58
N GLN A 73 -21.88 -1.30 -6.09
CA GLN A 73 -21.54 -2.66 -5.63
C GLN A 73 -20.19 -2.76 -4.91
N VAL A 74 -19.68 -1.65 -4.36
CA VAL A 74 -18.37 -1.59 -3.68
C VAL A 74 -18.26 -2.62 -2.55
N ASP A 75 -19.34 -2.83 -1.79
CA ASP A 75 -19.35 -3.78 -0.66
C ASP A 75 -19.01 -5.22 -1.06
N ALA A 76 -19.25 -5.60 -2.32
CA ALA A 76 -18.88 -6.92 -2.81
C ALA A 76 -17.36 -7.10 -2.89
N LEU A 77 -16.61 -6.04 -3.16
CA LEU A 77 -15.15 -6.03 -3.29
C LEU A 77 -14.42 -5.91 -1.96
N LEU A 78 -15.09 -5.41 -0.91
CA LEU A 78 -14.52 -5.22 0.43
C LEU A 78 -14.55 -6.49 1.29
N LYS A 79 -15.08 -7.60 0.76
CA LYS A 79 -15.09 -8.87 1.48
C LYS A 79 -13.67 -9.43 1.66
N PRO A 80 -13.42 -10.23 2.70
CA PRO A 80 -12.10 -10.84 2.94
C PRO A 80 -11.60 -11.72 1.79
N GLU A 81 -12.54 -12.26 0.99
CA GLU A 81 -12.26 -13.04 -0.22
C GLU A 81 -11.54 -12.20 -1.29
N GLY A 82 -11.62 -10.86 -1.20
CA GLY A 82 -10.92 -9.92 -2.05
C GLY A 82 -11.41 -9.92 -3.49
N VAL A 83 -10.53 -9.45 -4.39
CA VAL A 83 -10.72 -9.61 -5.83
C VAL A 83 -10.19 -10.98 -6.22
N ALA A 84 -10.89 -11.67 -7.12
CA ALA A 84 -10.43 -12.95 -7.64
C ALA A 84 -8.97 -12.83 -8.15
N PRO A 85 -8.10 -13.82 -7.89
CA PRO A 85 -6.73 -13.76 -8.38
C PRO A 85 -6.67 -13.53 -9.88
N VAL A 86 -5.84 -12.57 -10.29
CA VAL A 86 -5.67 -12.21 -11.69
C VAL A 86 -4.48 -12.99 -12.22
N SER A 87 -4.70 -13.81 -13.24
CA SER A 87 -3.60 -14.41 -14.00
C SER A 87 -3.05 -13.36 -14.96
N LEU A 88 -1.78 -13.02 -14.79
CA LEU A 88 -1.09 -12.06 -15.64
C LEU A 88 -0.27 -12.83 -16.67
N GLY A 89 -0.62 -12.65 -17.94
CA GLY A 89 0.12 -13.26 -19.03
C GLY A 89 1.52 -12.65 -19.13
N ILE A 90 2.55 -13.49 -19.07
CA ILE A 90 3.93 -13.07 -19.33
C ILE A 90 4.21 -13.30 -20.81
N TYR A 91 4.78 -12.29 -21.46
CA TYR A 91 5.07 -12.35 -22.88
C TYR A 91 6.56 -12.16 -23.15
N ARG A 92 7.04 -12.79 -24.21
CA ARG A 92 8.39 -12.61 -24.76
C ARG A 92 8.31 -12.32 -26.25
N LEU A 93 9.36 -11.70 -26.79
CA LEU A 93 9.50 -11.55 -28.24
C LEU A 93 9.68 -12.93 -28.89
N ALA A 94 8.93 -13.18 -29.96
CA ALA A 94 9.00 -14.44 -30.71
C ALA A 94 10.37 -14.65 -31.37
N SER A 95 11.00 -13.56 -31.81
CA SER A 95 12.34 -13.55 -32.43
C SER A 95 13.13 -12.35 -31.95
N THR A 96 14.42 -12.58 -31.67
CA THR A 96 15.40 -11.55 -31.30
C THR A 96 16.26 -11.09 -32.48
N LEU A 97 16.00 -11.63 -33.68
CA LEU A 97 16.75 -11.27 -34.88
C LEU A 97 16.38 -9.85 -35.35
N PRO A 98 17.37 -9.04 -35.73
CA PRO A 98 17.09 -7.75 -36.36
C PRO A 98 16.32 -7.98 -37.67
N ASN A 99 15.19 -7.29 -37.84
CA ASN A 99 14.24 -7.35 -38.96
C ASN A 99 13.19 -8.49 -38.96
N SER A 100 13.02 -9.24 -37.88
CA SER A 100 11.82 -10.09 -37.72
C SER A 100 10.67 -9.29 -37.11
N ASP A 101 9.43 -9.59 -37.49
CA ASP A 101 8.23 -8.99 -36.88
C ASP A 101 8.27 -9.16 -35.35
N ALA A 102 8.18 -8.04 -34.64
CA ALA A 102 8.19 -7.99 -33.17
C ALA A 102 6.83 -8.45 -32.62
N SER A 103 6.52 -9.74 -32.78
CA SER A 103 5.34 -10.35 -32.17
C SER A 103 5.66 -10.80 -30.74
N LEU A 104 4.73 -10.51 -29.84
CA LEU A 104 4.73 -11.00 -28.47
C LEU A 104 4.04 -12.36 -28.43
N ILE A 105 4.71 -13.35 -27.85
CA ILE A 105 4.14 -14.68 -27.59
C ILE A 105 4.15 -14.96 -26.09
N PRO A 106 3.18 -15.72 -25.56
CA PRO A 106 3.21 -16.15 -24.16
C PRO A 106 4.53 -16.84 -23.82
N ASP A 107 5.08 -16.51 -22.65
CA ASP A 107 6.28 -17.16 -22.11
C ASP A 107 5.88 -18.30 -21.18
N ASP A 108 5.69 -19.48 -21.76
CA ASP A 108 5.26 -20.68 -21.04
C ASP A 108 6.23 -21.14 -19.94
N ARG A 109 7.45 -20.56 -19.88
CA ARG A 109 8.44 -20.84 -18.82
C ARG A 109 8.00 -20.35 -17.45
N TYR A 110 7.07 -19.39 -17.42
CA TYR A 110 6.61 -18.75 -16.20
C TYR A 110 5.11 -18.95 -16.01
N GLU A 111 4.70 -18.88 -14.75
CA GLU A 111 3.32 -18.72 -14.34
C GLU A 111 3.27 -17.57 -13.35
N SER A 112 2.36 -16.62 -13.55
CA SER A 112 2.20 -15.48 -12.67
C SER A 112 0.75 -15.26 -12.31
N SER A 113 0.55 -14.95 -11.04
CA SER A 113 -0.76 -14.57 -10.50
C SER A 113 -0.58 -13.45 -9.48
N ALA A 114 -1.53 -12.50 -9.48
CA ALA A 114 -1.63 -11.46 -8.47
C ALA A 114 -2.92 -11.67 -7.65
N SER A 115 -2.78 -11.75 -6.33
CA SER A 115 -3.89 -11.74 -5.38
C SER A 115 -4.04 -10.35 -4.81
N VAL A 116 -5.28 -9.82 -4.81
CA VAL A 116 -5.53 -8.44 -4.41
C VAL A 116 -6.55 -8.38 -3.28
N THR A 117 -6.18 -7.66 -2.23
CA THR A 117 -7.05 -7.34 -1.10
C THR A 117 -7.34 -5.84 -1.10
N ILE A 118 -8.61 -5.49 -0.97
CA ILE A 118 -9.07 -4.11 -0.90
C ILE A 118 -9.62 -3.86 0.50
N SER A 119 -9.17 -2.79 1.15
CA SER A 119 -9.71 -2.33 2.41
C SER A 119 -10.17 -0.89 2.30
N ASP A 120 -11.21 -0.56 3.04
CA ASP A 120 -11.80 0.77 3.02
C ASP A 120 -11.03 1.72 3.94
N GLU A 121 -10.42 2.74 3.37
CA GLU A 121 -9.71 3.77 4.13
C GLU A 121 -10.67 4.80 4.72
N CYS A 122 -11.85 4.99 4.12
CA CYS A 122 -12.91 5.81 4.70
C CYS A 122 -13.56 5.14 5.92
N ALA A 123 -13.38 3.83 6.14
CA ALA A 123 -13.83 3.18 7.37
C ALA A 123 -12.97 3.56 8.60
N ARG A 124 -11.83 4.22 8.39
CA ARG A 124 -10.85 4.61 9.42
C ARG A 124 -10.91 6.10 9.70
N MET A 125 -10.46 6.51 10.88
CA MET A 125 -10.41 7.91 11.28
C MET A 125 -9.17 8.61 10.72
N ASN A 126 -9.35 9.68 9.95
CA ASN A 126 -8.23 10.50 9.50
C ASN A 126 -7.66 11.36 10.63
N VAL A 127 -6.49 11.02 11.14
CA VAL A 127 -5.88 11.72 12.28
C VAL A 127 -5.46 13.14 11.94
N ASN A 128 -5.17 13.43 10.67
CA ASN A 128 -4.80 14.77 10.24
C ASN A 128 -5.98 15.76 10.30
N LEU A 129 -7.20 15.25 10.20
CA LEU A 129 -8.43 16.04 10.11
C LEU A 129 -9.33 15.90 11.34
N ALA A 130 -9.04 14.95 12.23
CA ALA A 130 -9.84 14.68 13.40
C ALA A 130 -9.85 15.90 14.36
N PRO A 131 -11.03 16.37 14.81
CA PRO A 131 -11.10 17.40 15.84
C PRO A 131 -10.64 16.83 17.19
N PRO A 132 -10.27 17.69 18.16
CA PRO A 132 -9.79 17.23 19.47
C PRO A 132 -10.71 16.23 20.17
N ALA A 133 -12.04 16.41 20.08
CA ALA A 133 -13.01 15.48 20.68
C ALA A 133 -12.92 14.05 20.12
N VAL A 134 -12.66 13.92 18.81
CA VAL A 134 -12.48 12.63 18.14
C VAL A 134 -11.14 12.02 18.55
N LEU A 135 -10.06 12.81 18.60
CA LEU A 135 -8.73 12.35 19.03
C LEU A 135 -8.74 11.83 20.47
N ILE A 136 -9.44 12.52 21.40
CA ILE A 136 -9.65 12.07 22.78
C ILE A 136 -10.29 10.67 22.78
N SER A 137 -11.35 10.47 21.99
CA SER A 137 -12.07 9.20 21.96
C SER A 137 -11.26 8.07 21.31
N MET A 138 -10.58 8.35 20.19
CA MET A 138 -9.81 7.35 19.45
C MET A 138 -8.51 6.94 20.16
N LEU A 139 -7.74 7.93 20.63
CA LEU A 139 -6.43 7.70 21.23
C LEU A 139 -6.50 7.46 22.74
N LYS A 140 -7.66 7.67 23.37
CA LYS A 140 -7.87 7.59 24.83
C LYS A 140 -6.89 8.50 25.60
N ILE A 141 -6.69 9.70 25.09
CA ILE A 141 -5.83 10.74 25.66
C ILE A 141 -6.64 11.85 26.31
N ASP A 142 -6.00 12.64 27.17
CA ASP A 142 -6.61 13.84 27.72
C ASP A 142 -6.80 14.95 26.66
N GLY A 143 -7.66 15.92 27.00
CA GLY A 143 -8.00 17.01 26.09
C GLY A 143 -6.86 17.99 25.83
N GLU A 144 -5.86 18.07 26.71
CA GLU A 144 -4.70 18.93 26.52
C GLU A 144 -3.79 18.32 25.45
N LYS A 145 -3.45 17.03 25.57
CA LYS A 145 -2.69 16.29 24.56
C LYS A 145 -3.37 16.30 23.20
N ALA A 146 -4.69 16.11 23.15
CA ALA A 146 -5.43 16.18 21.90
C ALA A 146 -5.31 17.55 21.22
N ARG A 147 -5.32 18.65 22.00
CA ARG A 147 -5.07 20.00 21.48
C ARG A 147 -3.63 20.18 21.03
N GLN A 148 -2.66 19.69 21.80
CA GLN A 148 -1.24 19.74 21.43
C GLN A 148 -0.97 18.98 20.10
N VAL A 149 -1.55 17.79 19.93
CA VAL A 149 -1.50 17.07 18.63
C VAL A 149 -2.11 17.95 17.54
N ARG A 150 -3.30 18.52 17.78
CA ARG A 150 -3.98 19.36 16.79
C ARG A 150 -3.20 20.62 16.41
N GLU A 151 -2.47 21.23 17.35
CA GLU A 151 -1.64 22.42 17.13
C GLU A 151 -0.42 22.15 16.24
N LYS A 152 0.09 20.91 16.24
CA LYS A 152 1.18 20.46 15.36
C LYS A 152 0.69 20.14 13.94
N LEU A 153 -0.61 19.93 13.77
CA LEU A 153 -1.23 19.61 12.49
C LEU A 153 -1.74 20.88 11.78
N PRO A 154 -1.79 20.91 10.44
CA PRO A 154 -2.28 22.05 9.68
C PRO A 154 -3.72 22.42 10.03
N ARG A 155 -4.07 23.70 9.96
CA ARG A 155 -5.42 24.17 10.33
C ARG A 155 -6.46 23.74 9.29
N LEU A 156 -7.67 23.44 9.76
CA LEU A 156 -8.81 22.99 8.94
C LEU A 156 -9.61 24.17 8.33
N ASP A 157 -9.31 25.39 8.73
CA ASP A 157 -9.95 26.63 8.27
C ASP A 157 -9.33 27.16 6.96
N GLY A 158 -8.38 26.43 6.37
CA GLY A 158 -7.70 26.83 5.14
C GLY A 158 -6.72 27.98 5.31
N ALA A 159 -6.49 28.47 6.54
CA ALA A 159 -5.49 29.50 6.78
C ALA A 159 -4.08 28.92 6.48
N PRO A 160 -3.31 29.53 5.57
CA PRO A 160 -1.97 29.05 5.27
C PRO A 160 -1.13 29.09 6.55
N ALA A 161 -0.54 27.95 6.91
CA ALA A 161 0.42 27.90 8.00
C ALA A 161 1.62 28.80 7.61
N SER A 162 2.08 29.62 8.55
CA SER A 162 3.36 30.30 8.33
C SER A 162 4.46 29.23 8.21
N PRO A 163 5.43 29.35 7.30
CA PRO A 163 6.56 28.42 7.19
C PRO A 163 7.29 28.19 8.52
N GLU A 164 7.24 29.17 9.43
CA GLU A 164 7.85 29.13 10.75
C GLU A 164 7.09 28.27 11.77
N GLU A 165 5.82 27.93 11.54
CA GLU A 165 5.01 27.19 12.51
C GLU A 165 5.33 25.68 12.57
N GLY A 166 6.12 25.16 11.63
CA GLY A 166 6.56 23.76 11.62
C GLY A 166 5.40 22.74 11.53
N ARG A 167 4.20 23.18 11.15
CA ARG A 167 3.02 22.32 11.00
C ARG A 167 3.14 21.53 9.70
N ARG A 168 3.09 20.21 9.80
CA ARG A 168 3.11 19.30 8.65
C ARG A 168 2.03 18.24 8.79
N TRP A 169 1.51 17.80 7.66
CA TRP A 169 0.66 16.63 7.59
C TRP A 169 1.47 15.39 7.98
N LEU A 170 0.84 14.46 8.69
CA LEU A 170 1.44 13.17 8.96
C LEU A 170 1.40 12.33 7.70
N SER A 171 2.53 11.73 7.35
CA SER A 171 2.64 10.78 6.23
C SER A 171 2.37 9.33 6.64
N SER A 172 2.39 9.04 7.95
CA SER A 172 1.96 7.76 8.49
C SER A 172 1.36 7.94 9.88
N VAL A 173 0.61 6.93 10.35
CA VAL A 173 0.05 6.94 11.71
C VAL A 173 1.17 6.88 12.77
N ASP A 174 2.27 6.20 12.48
CA ASP A 174 3.41 6.05 13.39
C ASP A 174 4.08 7.38 13.74
N GLU A 175 4.01 8.38 12.86
CA GLU A 175 4.54 9.72 13.13
C GLU A 175 3.86 10.40 14.33
N LEU A 176 2.66 9.95 14.75
CA LEU A 176 2.02 10.42 15.98
C LEU A 176 2.89 10.16 17.22
N SER A 177 3.64 9.07 17.25
CA SER A 177 4.58 8.78 18.34
C SER A 177 5.78 9.74 18.32
N GLY A 178 6.21 10.15 17.12
CA GLY A 178 7.30 11.10 16.89
C GLY A 178 6.98 12.54 17.32
N LEU A 179 5.70 12.88 17.54
CA LEU A 179 5.30 14.20 18.02
C LEU A 179 5.72 14.46 19.49
N GLN A 180 6.15 13.45 20.23
CA GLN A 180 6.52 13.53 21.66
C GLN A 180 5.38 13.98 22.59
N VAL A 181 4.14 13.98 22.10
CA VAL A 181 2.93 14.30 22.89
C VAL A 181 2.27 13.03 23.44
N LEU A 182 2.41 11.91 22.72
CA LEU A 182 1.80 10.64 23.05
C LEU A 182 2.81 9.71 23.74
N ALA A 183 2.32 8.90 24.68
CA ALA A 183 3.13 7.84 25.25
C ALA A 183 3.26 6.68 24.23
N PRO A 184 4.39 5.96 24.17
CA PRO A 184 4.61 4.91 23.16
C PRO A 184 3.55 3.79 23.15
N ASP A 185 2.94 3.51 24.31
CA ASP A 185 1.87 2.52 24.50
C ASP A 185 0.48 3.00 24.05
N THR A 186 0.36 4.27 23.65
CA THR A 186 -0.93 4.85 23.21
C THR A 186 -1.37 4.28 21.86
N LEU A 187 -0.42 3.95 20.97
CA LEU A 187 -0.70 3.44 19.63
C LEU A 187 -0.63 1.91 19.58
N THR A 188 -1.60 1.24 20.20
CA THR A 188 -1.72 -0.22 20.10
C THR A 188 -2.12 -0.63 18.68
N PRO A 189 -1.73 -1.84 18.20
CA PRO A 189 -2.14 -2.33 16.88
C PRO A 189 -3.65 -2.28 16.63
N GLU A 190 -4.43 -2.57 17.69
CA GLU A 190 -5.88 -2.50 17.68
C GLU A 190 -6.45 -1.08 17.48
N ARG A 191 -5.72 -0.03 17.88
CA ARG A 191 -6.10 1.35 17.58
C ARG A 191 -5.63 1.78 16.21
N VAL A 192 -4.40 1.40 15.84
CA VAL A 192 -3.79 1.76 14.56
C VAL A 192 -4.65 1.28 13.38
N LYS A 193 -5.30 0.10 13.49
CA LYS A 193 -6.21 -0.41 12.44
C LYS A 193 -7.39 0.53 12.12
N ASP A 194 -7.81 1.34 13.09
CA ASP A 194 -8.94 2.26 12.99
C ASP A 194 -8.50 3.68 12.63
N LEU A 195 -7.21 3.90 12.37
CA LEU A 195 -6.63 5.20 12.05
C LEU A 195 -6.08 5.22 10.62
N THR A 196 -6.10 6.40 10.01
CA THR A 196 -5.48 6.66 8.71
C THR A 196 -4.99 8.11 8.63
N VAL A 197 -4.15 8.38 7.64
CA VAL A 197 -3.74 9.74 7.24
C VAL A 197 -4.17 10.08 5.80
N PHE A 198 -4.80 9.15 5.07
CA PHE A 198 -4.94 9.20 3.61
C PHE A 198 -6.38 9.34 3.10
N SER A 199 -7.41 9.33 3.95
CA SER A 199 -8.80 9.25 3.48
C SER A 199 -9.38 10.54 2.88
N ALA A 200 -8.61 11.64 2.82
CA ALA A 200 -9.06 12.92 2.25
C ALA A 200 -8.22 13.37 1.05
N LEU A 201 -8.89 13.88 0.03
CA LEU A 201 -8.28 14.23 -1.27
C LEU A 201 -7.63 15.59 -1.29
N ASP A 202 -8.38 16.58 -0.83
CA ASP A 202 -7.85 17.89 -0.55
C ASP A 202 -7.86 18.06 0.95
N MET A 203 -6.67 18.17 1.49
CA MET A 203 -6.42 18.41 2.89
C MET A 203 -6.93 19.79 3.35
N GLN A 204 -7.09 20.74 2.43
CA GLN A 204 -7.67 22.07 2.67
C GLN A 204 -9.21 22.06 2.54
N ASN A 205 -9.76 21.13 1.77
CA ASN A 205 -11.19 21.00 1.52
C ASN A 205 -11.67 19.54 1.65
N ALA A 206 -11.34 18.93 2.79
CA ALA A 206 -11.64 17.53 3.02
C ALA A 206 -13.14 17.35 3.32
N ALA A 207 -13.86 16.72 2.40
CA ALA A 207 -15.26 16.32 2.58
C ALA A 207 -15.42 14.81 2.37
N GLY A 208 -16.29 14.20 3.18
CA GLY A 208 -16.83 12.86 3.05
C GLY A 208 -15.80 11.76 3.27
N TYR A 209 -14.93 11.88 4.28
CA TYR A 209 -13.81 10.95 4.45
C TYR A 209 -14.04 9.85 5.49
N VAL A 210 -15.14 9.86 6.23
CA VAL A 210 -15.52 8.76 7.16
C VAL A 210 -16.82 8.08 6.68
N ASN A 211 -16.72 6.87 6.16
CA ASN A 211 -17.88 6.08 5.76
C ASN A 211 -18.49 5.32 6.96
N LEU A 212 -19.69 5.72 7.37
CA LEU A 212 -20.41 5.14 8.49
C LEU A 212 -20.92 3.71 8.24
N ASN A 213 -21.04 3.29 6.98
CA ASN A 213 -21.52 1.95 6.61
C ASN A 213 -20.45 0.87 6.76
N THR A 214 -19.18 1.24 6.76
CA THR A 214 -18.04 0.30 6.82
C THR A 214 -17.16 0.53 8.05
N ALA A 215 -17.26 1.69 8.70
CA ALA A 215 -16.50 2.03 9.91
C ALA A 215 -16.62 0.97 11.04
N SER A 216 -15.60 0.87 11.88
CA SER A 216 -15.68 0.04 13.09
C SER A 216 -16.53 0.70 14.19
N SER A 217 -16.90 -0.05 15.24
CA SER A 217 -17.62 0.51 16.39
C SER A 217 -16.85 1.67 17.02
N ALA A 218 -15.54 1.52 17.20
CA ALA A 218 -14.69 2.54 17.80
C ALA A 218 -14.69 3.85 16.98
N VAL A 219 -14.64 3.74 15.65
CA VAL A 219 -14.71 4.90 14.75
C VAL A 219 -16.08 5.57 14.84
N ILE A 220 -17.18 4.81 14.90
CA ILE A 220 -18.54 5.37 15.07
C ILE A 220 -18.68 6.09 16.42
N GLU A 221 -18.25 5.46 17.51
CA GLU A 221 -18.25 6.05 18.86
C GLU A 221 -17.52 7.39 18.88
N ALA A 222 -16.32 7.42 18.29
CA ALA A 222 -15.51 8.62 18.22
C ALA A 222 -16.10 9.69 17.31
N ALA A 223 -16.59 9.33 16.12
CA ALA A 223 -17.15 10.28 15.15
C ALA A 223 -18.45 10.94 15.64
N LEU A 224 -19.34 10.14 16.23
CA LEU A 224 -20.67 10.60 16.65
C LEU A 224 -20.72 11.02 18.14
N GLY A 225 -19.67 10.74 18.91
CA GLY A 225 -19.63 11.00 20.35
C GLY A 225 -20.74 10.24 21.08
N VAL A 226 -20.85 8.94 20.80
CA VAL A 226 -21.91 8.05 21.32
C VAL A 226 -21.30 6.90 22.12
N THR A 227 -22.13 6.21 22.90
CA THR A 227 -21.70 5.03 23.67
C THR A 227 -21.57 3.79 22.76
N PRO A 228 -20.83 2.75 23.18
CA PRO A 228 -20.71 1.50 22.43
C PRO A 228 -22.07 0.86 22.09
N GLU A 229 -23.06 0.96 22.98
CA GLU A 229 -24.40 0.41 22.75
C GLU A 229 -25.13 1.13 21.62
N VAL A 230 -24.94 2.46 21.50
CA VAL A 230 -25.52 3.24 20.41
C VAL A 230 -24.76 2.98 19.11
N ALA A 231 -23.43 2.85 19.15
CA ALA A 231 -22.65 2.47 17.98
C ALA A 231 -23.06 1.09 17.44
N ALA A 232 -23.33 0.12 18.32
CA ALA A 232 -23.87 -1.19 17.93
C ALA A 232 -25.24 -1.08 17.23
N LYS A 233 -26.12 -0.18 17.67
CA LYS A 233 -27.39 0.10 16.97
C LYS A 233 -27.17 0.68 15.58
N VAL A 234 -26.19 1.58 15.43
CA VAL A 234 -25.82 2.15 14.12
C VAL A 234 -25.31 1.06 13.18
N ILE A 235 -24.45 0.15 13.67
CA ILE A 235 -23.97 -0.99 12.89
C ILE A 235 -25.12 -1.90 12.47
N ALA A 236 -26.05 -2.20 13.38
CA ALA A 236 -27.23 -3.03 13.08
C ALA A 236 -28.20 -2.38 12.08
N ALA A 237 -28.21 -1.05 11.99
CA ALA A 237 -29.06 -0.28 11.08
C ALA A 237 -28.49 -0.12 9.65
N ARG A 238 -27.29 -0.65 9.39
CA ARG A 238 -26.66 -0.58 8.06
C ARG A 238 -27.45 -1.38 7.02
N PRO A 239 -27.51 -0.93 5.75
CA PRO A 239 -26.88 0.28 5.21
C PRO A 239 -27.68 1.55 5.52
N LEU A 240 -26.97 2.61 5.91
CA LEU A 240 -27.48 3.96 6.10
C LEU A 240 -27.37 4.74 4.80
N ASN A 241 -28.48 5.31 4.32
CA ASN A 241 -28.51 6.07 3.06
C ASN A 241 -28.85 7.56 3.24
N SER A 242 -29.14 7.99 4.48
CA SER A 242 -29.55 9.35 4.78
C SER A 242 -29.23 9.74 6.22
N LEU A 243 -29.20 11.05 6.46
CA LEU A 243 -29.06 11.59 7.81
C LEU A 243 -30.22 11.17 8.72
N ASP A 244 -31.45 11.12 8.21
CA ASP A 244 -32.62 10.70 8.98
C ASP A 244 -32.48 9.26 9.49
N ALA A 245 -31.95 8.36 8.66
CA ALA A 245 -31.66 6.98 9.07
C ALA A 245 -30.60 6.94 10.19
N LEU A 246 -29.56 7.78 10.09
CA LEU A 246 -28.53 7.89 11.11
C LEU A 246 -29.09 8.47 12.43
N VAL A 247 -29.92 9.51 12.36
CA VAL A 247 -30.57 10.12 13.53
C VAL A 247 -31.53 9.12 14.18
N ALA A 248 -32.30 8.36 13.39
CA ALA A 248 -33.17 7.31 13.90
C ALA A 248 -32.39 6.19 14.61
N ALA A 249 -31.23 5.79 14.07
CA ALA A 249 -30.39 4.76 14.67
C ALA A 249 -29.68 5.25 15.96
N THR A 250 -29.24 6.51 15.98
CA THR A 250 -28.50 7.09 17.11
C THR A 250 -29.40 7.67 18.20
N GLY A 251 -30.61 8.11 17.85
CA GLY A 251 -31.48 8.91 18.72
C GLY A 251 -30.92 10.29 19.06
N LYS A 252 -29.96 10.80 18.28
CA LYS A 252 -29.17 12.00 18.60
C LYS A 252 -29.23 13.02 17.46
N ASP A 253 -29.37 14.29 17.81
CA ASP A 253 -29.33 15.40 16.86
C ASP A 253 -27.91 15.57 16.26
N PRO A 254 -27.78 15.94 14.97
CA PRO A 254 -26.48 16.14 14.32
C PRO A 254 -25.56 17.14 15.05
N ASN A 255 -26.10 18.16 15.71
CA ASN A 255 -25.30 19.10 16.50
C ASN A 255 -24.65 18.46 17.73
N GLY A 256 -25.17 17.31 18.17
CA GLY A 256 -24.60 16.52 19.24
C GLY A 256 -23.38 15.70 18.84
N PHE A 257 -23.10 15.51 17.54
CA PHE A 257 -21.95 14.72 17.08
C PHE A 257 -20.61 15.40 17.39
N ASN A 258 -19.52 14.63 17.38
CA ASN A 258 -18.19 15.19 17.57
C ASN A 258 -17.70 15.95 16.33
N PHE A 259 -18.09 15.50 15.13
CA PHE A 259 -18.07 16.32 13.92
C PHE A 259 -19.29 17.24 13.89
N LYS A 260 -19.07 18.54 13.71
CA LYS A 260 -20.14 19.52 13.71
C LYS A 260 -20.64 19.76 12.28
N PRO A 261 -21.98 19.88 12.07
CA PRO A 261 -22.52 20.38 10.82
C PRO A 261 -21.96 21.76 10.48
N ALA A 262 -22.01 22.12 9.20
CA ALA A 262 -21.60 23.45 8.77
C ALA A 262 -22.53 24.52 9.38
N ALA A 263 -21.99 25.71 9.67
CA ALA A 263 -22.74 26.76 10.37
C ALA A 263 -23.96 27.28 9.56
N ASP A 264 -23.88 27.18 8.23
CA ASP A 264 -24.93 27.52 7.27
C ASP A 264 -25.98 26.40 7.10
N ASN A 265 -25.66 25.17 7.51
CA ASN A 265 -26.58 24.03 7.49
C ASN A 265 -26.47 23.19 8.79
N PRO A 266 -27.00 23.69 9.92
CA PRO A 266 -26.86 23.06 11.24
C PRO A 266 -27.63 21.74 11.37
N SER A 267 -28.56 21.47 10.45
CA SER A 267 -29.30 20.20 10.38
C SER A 267 -28.76 19.25 9.32
N GLY A 268 -27.66 19.62 8.65
CA GLY A 268 -27.01 18.80 7.65
C GLY A 268 -26.11 17.71 8.23
N LEU A 269 -25.73 16.75 7.39
CA LEU A 269 -24.68 15.79 7.73
C LEU A 269 -23.35 16.58 7.85
N PRO A 270 -22.57 16.39 8.93
CA PRO A 270 -21.23 16.95 9.00
C PRO A 270 -20.42 16.57 7.76
N ARG A 271 -19.73 17.54 7.17
CA ARG A 271 -19.04 17.36 5.89
C ARG A 271 -18.02 16.22 5.93
N GLU A 272 -17.50 15.87 7.09
CA GLU A 272 -16.50 14.82 7.27
C GLU A 272 -17.09 13.41 7.17
N LEU A 273 -18.40 13.26 7.41
CA LEU A 273 -19.11 11.98 7.39
C LEU A 273 -19.70 11.69 6.01
N ALA A 274 -19.71 10.41 5.65
CA ALA A 274 -20.27 9.91 4.40
C ALA A 274 -20.97 8.56 4.61
N PHE A 275 -21.80 8.20 3.63
CA PHE A 275 -22.46 6.89 3.53
C PHE A 275 -21.82 5.98 2.46
N SER A 276 -20.83 6.49 1.73
CA SER A 276 -20.11 5.75 0.70
C SER A 276 -18.63 6.07 0.77
N SER A 277 -17.80 5.12 0.33
CA SER A 277 -16.35 5.25 0.38
C SER A 277 -15.80 5.72 -0.95
N ARG A 278 -14.80 6.59 -0.87
CA ARG A 278 -14.07 7.12 -2.03
C ARG A 278 -12.56 6.98 -1.88
N CYS A 279 -12.07 6.34 -0.81
CA CYS A 279 -10.66 6.10 -0.59
C CYS A 279 -10.47 4.64 -0.15
N PHE A 280 -9.59 3.93 -0.82
CA PHE A 280 -9.35 2.51 -0.62
C PHE A 280 -7.86 2.24 -0.54
N ARG A 281 -7.46 1.32 0.34
CA ARG A 281 -6.13 0.75 0.36
C ARG A 281 -6.16 -0.59 -0.35
N ILE A 282 -5.31 -0.72 -1.35
CA ILE A 282 -5.16 -1.89 -2.21
C ILE A 282 -3.82 -2.53 -1.86
N THR A 283 -3.83 -3.79 -1.47
CA THR A 283 -2.63 -4.60 -1.30
C THR A 283 -2.65 -5.70 -2.34
N SER A 284 -1.66 -5.69 -3.24
CA SER A 284 -1.51 -6.67 -4.31
C SER A 284 -0.26 -7.49 -4.05
N THR A 285 -0.40 -8.80 -3.94
CA THR A 285 0.73 -9.72 -3.82
C THR A 285 0.78 -10.62 -5.04
N ALA A 286 1.85 -10.50 -5.82
CA ALA A 286 2.11 -11.35 -6.97
C ALA A 286 3.08 -12.48 -6.62
N THR A 287 2.83 -13.64 -7.23
CA THR A 287 3.71 -14.81 -7.18
C THR A 287 4.07 -15.20 -8.61
N LEU A 288 5.36 -15.17 -8.90
CA LEU A 288 5.95 -15.63 -10.15
C LEU A 288 6.64 -16.98 -9.92
N THR A 289 6.23 -18.00 -10.67
CA THR A 289 6.81 -19.35 -10.59
C THR A 289 7.52 -19.69 -11.90
N ARG A 290 8.79 -20.07 -11.81
CA ARG A 290 9.54 -20.63 -12.95
C ARG A 290 9.22 -22.11 -13.08
N LYS A 291 8.54 -22.54 -14.15
CA LYS A 291 8.06 -23.93 -14.28
C LYS A 291 9.18 -24.98 -14.31
N ALA A 292 10.35 -24.61 -14.84
CA ALA A 292 11.48 -25.53 -14.98
C ALA A 292 12.12 -25.92 -13.65
N THR A 293 12.26 -24.95 -12.73
CA THR A 293 12.94 -25.14 -11.44
C THR A 293 11.96 -25.21 -10.27
N GLN A 294 10.72 -24.75 -10.47
CA GLN A 294 9.71 -24.52 -9.43
C GLN A 294 10.11 -23.40 -8.44
N ASP A 295 11.09 -22.57 -8.80
CA ASP A 295 11.45 -21.41 -7.99
C ASP A 295 10.34 -20.37 -8.03
N THR A 296 9.98 -19.85 -6.86
CA THR A 296 8.97 -18.83 -6.71
C THR A 296 9.60 -17.51 -6.25
N ASN A 297 9.16 -16.42 -6.87
CA ASN A 297 9.45 -15.06 -6.43
C ASN A 297 8.14 -14.38 -6.09
N THR A 298 8.08 -13.73 -4.94
CA THR A 298 6.91 -12.98 -4.49
C THR A 298 7.23 -11.51 -4.38
N ALA A 299 6.26 -10.66 -4.71
CA ALA A 299 6.35 -9.24 -4.47
C ALA A 299 5.01 -8.72 -3.99
N THR A 300 5.03 -7.73 -3.11
CA THR A 300 3.84 -7.07 -2.61
C THR A 300 3.93 -5.58 -2.93
N VAL A 301 2.83 -5.01 -3.40
CA VAL A 301 2.64 -3.59 -3.61
C VAL A 301 1.44 -3.15 -2.79
N GLU A 302 1.57 -2.00 -2.14
CA GLU A 302 0.52 -1.37 -1.38
C GLU A 302 0.27 0.04 -1.93
N ALA A 303 -0.98 0.33 -2.28
CA ALA A 303 -1.39 1.62 -2.78
C ALA A 303 -2.61 2.13 -2.01
N VAL A 304 -2.70 3.44 -1.79
CA VAL A 304 -3.97 4.09 -1.39
C VAL A 304 -4.47 4.91 -2.55
N VAL A 305 -5.71 4.65 -2.96
CA VAL A 305 -6.32 5.21 -4.15
C VAL A 305 -7.61 5.93 -3.78
N GLN A 306 -7.74 7.15 -4.27
CA GLN A 306 -8.92 7.98 -4.11
C GLN A 306 -9.70 8.10 -5.41
N PHE A 307 -11.03 8.17 -5.30
CA PHE A 307 -11.99 8.21 -6.40
C PHE A 307 -12.84 9.49 -6.31
N PRO A 308 -12.26 10.67 -6.59
CA PRO A 308 -13.01 11.93 -6.61
C PRO A 308 -14.24 11.87 -7.52
N GLU A 309 -15.29 12.58 -7.14
CA GLU A 309 -16.50 12.66 -7.94
C GLU A 309 -16.22 13.36 -9.29
N GLY A 310 -16.60 12.71 -10.39
CA GLY A 310 -16.43 13.25 -11.74
C GLY A 310 -14.97 13.35 -12.24
N ALA A 311 -14.00 12.78 -11.54
CA ALA A 311 -12.59 12.82 -11.92
C ALA A 311 -11.93 11.43 -11.92
N ALA A 312 -10.75 11.35 -12.55
CA ALA A 312 -9.97 10.11 -12.60
C ALA A 312 -9.46 9.71 -11.20
N PRO A 313 -9.30 8.41 -10.93
CA PRO A 313 -8.73 7.93 -9.68
C PRO A 313 -7.31 8.47 -9.50
N ARG A 314 -6.94 8.71 -8.24
CA ARG A 314 -5.62 9.25 -7.87
C ARG A 314 -4.97 8.36 -6.82
N ILE A 315 -3.76 7.90 -7.12
CA ILE A 315 -2.89 7.23 -6.15
C ILE A 315 -2.28 8.30 -5.25
N VAL A 316 -2.54 8.22 -3.95
CA VAL A 316 -2.02 9.17 -2.93
C VAL A 316 -0.90 8.58 -2.07
N TYR A 317 -0.75 7.26 -2.11
CA TYR A 317 0.32 6.53 -1.44
C TYR A 317 0.68 5.34 -2.30
N TRP A 318 1.98 5.07 -2.41
CA TRP A 318 2.54 3.93 -3.10
C TRP A 318 3.73 3.42 -2.30
N ASN A 319 3.71 2.14 -1.97
CA ASN A 319 4.78 1.48 -1.25
C ASN A 319 5.04 0.09 -1.84
N GLU A 320 6.30 -0.14 -2.16
CA GLU A 320 6.81 -1.43 -2.61
C GLU A 320 7.67 -1.97 -1.48
N PRO A 321 7.09 -2.63 -0.47
CA PRO A 321 7.87 -3.23 0.60
C PRO A 321 8.96 -4.10 -0.02
N SER A 322 10.18 -3.98 0.52
CA SER A 322 11.32 -4.74 0.05
C SER A 322 10.96 -6.22 -0.05
N VAL A 323 11.14 -6.79 -1.24
CA VAL A 323 10.87 -8.19 -1.55
C VAL A 323 11.46 -9.06 -0.44
N GLY A 324 10.60 -9.84 0.23
CA GLY A 324 11.04 -10.80 1.23
C GLY A 324 12.04 -11.75 0.58
N ALA A 325 13.21 -11.94 1.20
CA ALA A 325 14.22 -12.85 0.67
C ALA A 325 13.59 -14.25 0.47
N ASN A 326 13.86 -14.83 -0.70
CA ASN A 326 13.31 -16.11 -1.12
C ASN A 326 13.52 -17.18 -0.03
N THR A 327 12.45 -17.81 0.44
CA THR A 327 12.51 -18.89 1.45
C THR A 327 12.63 -20.29 0.84
N GLY A 328 12.98 -20.38 -0.45
CA GLY A 328 13.26 -21.65 -1.13
C GLY A 328 14.37 -22.44 -0.42
N LYS A 329 14.07 -23.68 -0.05
CA LYS A 329 15.00 -24.68 0.47
C LYS A 329 15.68 -25.43 -0.67
#